data_AF-A0A1I3R5H1-F1
#
_entry.id   AF-A0A1I3R5H1-F1
#
_cell.length_a   1.000
_cell.length_b   1.000
_cell.length_c   1.000
_cell.angle_alpha   90.00
_cell.angle_beta   90.00
_cell.angle_gamma   90.00
#
_symmetry.space_group_name_H-M   'P 1'
#
loop_
_entity.id
_entity.type
_entity.pdbx_description
1 polymer ?
#
loop_
_entity_poly.entity_id
_entity_poly.type
_entity_poly.pdbx_seq_one_letter_code
_entity_poly.pdbx_strand_id
1 'polypeptide(L)'
;METRTEIVHPAPTMVGADDVAGANPAPPTASHAARLRRVHDYQARSLEKSDSLEANLGSINSGLMCVALWLDEMIEHAMASGPRDIERLARIFPAIEMHLRVTRQVDRFAQIELRAQEARQPKPPSPQAAVPCLEHSVQGDIGQSEDSES
;
A
#
# COMPACT_ATOMS: atom_id res chain seq x y z
N MET A 1 -0.58 -54.29 -12.58
CA MET A 1 -1.95 -53.91 -12.96
C MET A 1 -2.33 -52.74 -12.07
N GLU A 2 -2.09 -51.51 -12.52
CA GLU A 2 -2.43 -50.29 -11.79
C GLU A 2 -3.59 -49.61 -12.50
N THR A 3 -4.71 -49.47 -11.80
CA THR A 3 -5.93 -48.80 -12.27
C THR A 3 -5.76 -47.29 -12.18
N ARG A 4 -5.74 -46.64 -13.34
CA ARG A 4 -5.65 -45.19 -13.48
C ARG A 4 -7.03 -44.57 -13.27
N THR A 5 -7.22 -43.89 -12.14
CA THR A 5 -8.46 -43.16 -11.84
C THR A 5 -8.50 -41.87 -12.65
N GLU A 6 -9.38 -41.80 -13.65
CA GLU A 6 -9.67 -40.61 -14.44
C GLU A 6 -10.51 -39.63 -13.61
N ILE A 7 -9.94 -38.48 -13.25
CA ILE A 7 -10.66 -37.37 -12.63
C ILE A 7 -11.30 -36.57 -13.76
N VAL A 8 -12.60 -36.79 -13.99
CA VAL A 8 -13.40 -36.00 -14.91
C VAL A 8 -13.77 -34.68 -14.20
N HIS A 9 -13.11 -33.59 -14.59
CA HIS A 9 -13.50 -32.26 -14.14
C HIS A 9 -14.79 -31.85 -14.86
N PRO A 10 -15.88 -31.50 -14.13
CA PRO A 10 -17.07 -30.95 -14.77
C PRO A 10 -16.74 -29.60 -15.42
N ALA A 11 -17.19 -29.43 -16.66
CA ALA A 11 -17.08 -28.16 -17.36
C ALA A 11 -17.77 -27.05 -16.56
N PRO A 12 -17.17 -25.85 -16.46
CA PRO A 12 -17.79 -24.73 -15.79
C PRO A 12 -19.08 -24.36 -16.52
N THR A 13 -20.21 -24.51 -15.83
CA THR A 13 -21.50 -24.01 -16.28
C THR A 13 -21.40 -22.49 -16.39
N MET A 14 -21.36 -21.99 -17.62
CA MET A 14 -21.50 -20.58 -17.94
C MET A 14 -22.93 -20.15 -17.55
N VAL A 15 -23.08 -19.66 -16.32
CA VAL A 15 -24.32 -19.03 -15.85
C VAL A 15 -24.57 -17.82 -16.75
N GLY A 16 -25.74 -17.80 -17.36
CA GLY A 16 -26.18 -16.81 -18.34
C GLY A 16 -25.97 -15.38 -17.83
N ALA A 17 -25.26 -14.60 -18.63
CA ALA A 17 -25.27 -13.15 -18.56
C ALA A 17 -26.61 -12.66 -19.14
N ASP A 18 -27.71 -12.91 -18.42
CA ASP A 18 -29.00 -12.33 -18.74
C ASP A 18 -28.95 -10.83 -18.40
N ASP A 19 -28.77 -10.03 -19.44
CA ASP A 19 -29.53 -8.81 -19.69
C ASP A 19 -29.60 -7.77 -18.55
N VAL A 20 -28.44 -7.20 -18.19
CA VAL A 20 -28.40 -5.86 -17.57
C VAL A 20 -28.52 -4.82 -18.68
N ALA A 21 -29.68 -4.79 -19.33
CA ALA A 21 -30.03 -3.80 -20.34
C ALA A 21 -30.18 -2.42 -19.67
N GLY A 22 -29.26 -1.50 -20.01
CA GLY A 22 -29.62 -0.10 -20.19
C GLY A 22 -29.64 0.81 -18.96
N ALA A 23 -28.83 0.56 -17.93
CA ALA A 23 -28.48 1.63 -17.00
C ALA A 23 -27.49 2.58 -17.69
N ASN A 24 -28.01 3.62 -18.33
CA ASN A 24 -27.20 4.71 -18.88
C ASN A 24 -26.38 5.31 -17.71
N PRO A 25 -25.04 5.20 -17.68
CA PRO A 25 -24.27 5.66 -16.55
C PRO A 25 -24.49 7.18 -16.42
N ALA A 26 -24.96 7.60 -15.24
CA ALA A 26 -25.07 9.03 -14.93
C ALA A 26 -23.70 9.68 -15.17
N PRO A 27 -23.65 10.91 -15.72
CA PRO A 27 -22.39 11.57 -16.01
C PRO A 27 -21.55 11.67 -14.74
N PRO A 28 -20.23 11.40 -14.80
CA PRO A 28 -19.37 11.46 -13.62
C PRO A 28 -19.49 12.83 -12.98
N THR A 29 -19.73 12.87 -11.67
CA THR A 29 -19.79 14.13 -10.94
C THR A 29 -18.47 14.88 -11.11
N ALA A 30 -18.49 16.21 -11.07
CA ALA A 30 -17.27 17.01 -11.14
C ALA A 30 -16.20 16.58 -10.10
N SER A 31 -16.66 15.98 -8.98
CA SER A 31 -15.80 15.37 -7.96
C SER A 31 -15.10 14.09 -8.45
N HIS A 32 -15.79 13.18 -9.12
CA HIS A 32 -15.19 11.93 -9.61
C HIS A 32 -14.09 12.21 -10.64
N ALA A 33 -14.37 13.02 -11.66
CA ALA A 33 -13.39 13.36 -12.69
C ALA A 33 -12.13 14.00 -12.09
N ALA A 34 -12.29 14.86 -11.07
CA ALA A 34 -11.17 15.45 -10.34
C ALA A 34 -10.39 14.42 -9.49
N ARG A 35 -11.05 13.41 -8.91
CA ARG A 35 -10.37 12.29 -8.23
C ARG A 35 -9.57 11.45 -9.21
N LEU A 36 -10.16 11.05 -10.33
CA LEU A 36 -9.49 10.24 -11.35
C LEU A 36 -8.27 10.98 -11.94
N ARG A 37 -8.42 12.28 -12.24
CA ARG A 37 -7.30 13.12 -12.68
C ARG A 37 -6.16 13.13 -11.67
N ARG A 38 -6.44 13.27 -10.37
CA ARG A 38 -5.40 13.21 -9.32
C ARG A 38 -4.68 11.86 -9.27
N VAL A 39 -5.37 10.76 -9.51
CA VAL A 39 -4.76 9.42 -9.58
C VAL A 39 -3.82 9.33 -10.79
N HIS A 40 -4.22 9.85 -11.95
CA HIS A 40 -3.35 9.91 -13.13
C HIS A 40 -2.14 10.83 -12.92
N ASP A 41 -2.34 12.00 -12.33
CA ASP A 41 -1.24 12.93 -12.00
C ASP A 41 -0.25 12.28 -11.00
N TYR A 42 -0.73 11.47 -10.06
CA TYR A 42 0.11 10.69 -9.15
C TYR A 42 0.86 9.56 -9.87
N GLN A 43 0.20 8.84 -10.77
CA GLN A 43 0.84 7.80 -11.59
C GLN A 43 1.96 8.38 -12.44
N ALA A 44 1.71 9.49 -13.15
CA ALA A 44 2.71 10.16 -13.98
C ALA A 44 3.95 10.54 -13.16
N ARG A 45 3.77 11.21 -12.02
CA ARG A 45 4.87 11.56 -11.11
C ARG A 45 5.61 10.35 -10.55
N SER A 46 4.93 9.22 -10.36
CA SER A 46 5.58 8.00 -9.88
C SER A 46 6.47 7.39 -10.96
N LEU A 47 6.02 7.38 -12.21
CA LEU A 47 6.78 6.86 -13.35
C LEU A 47 8.00 7.73 -13.71
N GLU A 48 8.00 9.00 -13.33
CA GLU A 48 9.14 9.92 -13.50
C GLU A 48 10.28 9.67 -12.50
N LYS A 49 10.07 8.84 -11.47
CA LYS A 49 11.09 8.57 -10.45
C LYS A 49 12.23 7.73 -11.03
N SER A 50 13.46 8.16 -10.76
CA SER A 50 14.67 7.44 -11.21
C SER A 50 14.82 6.05 -10.60
N ASP A 51 14.23 5.83 -9.43
CA ASP A 51 14.29 4.54 -8.76
C ASP A 51 13.14 3.63 -9.19
N SER A 52 13.50 2.46 -9.73
CA SER A 52 12.55 1.51 -10.29
C SER A 52 11.58 0.92 -9.27
N LEU A 53 12.00 0.73 -8.01
CA LEU A 53 11.11 0.24 -6.96
C LEU A 53 10.04 1.27 -6.64
N GLU A 54 10.41 2.55 -6.50
CA GLU A 54 9.43 3.60 -6.22
C GLU A 54 8.46 3.81 -7.39
N ALA A 55 8.95 3.75 -8.63
CA ALA A 55 8.10 3.86 -9.81
C ALA A 55 7.08 2.71 -9.88
N ASN A 56 7.54 1.48 -9.61
CA ASN A 56 6.66 0.30 -9.59
C ASN A 56 5.63 0.37 -8.46
N LEU A 57 6.03 0.78 -7.25
CA LEU A 57 5.10 0.94 -6.12
C LEU A 57 4.01 1.96 -6.46
N GLY A 58 4.37 3.13 -6.95
CA GLY A 58 3.40 4.16 -7.32
C GLY A 58 2.51 3.76 -8.50
N SER A 59 3.03 2.99 -9.46
CA SER A 59 2.22 2.44 -10.57
C SER A 59 1.20 1.41 -10.06
N ILE A 60 1.58 0.52 -9.15
CA ILE A 60 0.65 -0.46 -8.56
C ILE A 60 -0.40 0.25 -7.71
N ASN A 61 0.04 1.19 -6.87
CA ASN A 61 -0.83 1.93 -5.96
C ASN A 61 -1.85 2.78 -6.72
N SER A 62 -1.45 3.47 -7.79
CA SER A 62 -2.38 4.20 -8.68
C SER A 62 -3.40 3.28 -9.35
N GLY A 63 -2.98 2.08 -9.79
CA GLY A 63 -3.91 1.06 -10.30
C GLY A 63 -4.97 0.64 -9.27
N LEU A 64 -4.56 0.41 -8.02
CA LEU A 64 -5.48 0.10 -6.93
C LEU A 64 -6.44 1.27 -6.61
N MET A 65 -5.96 2.52 -6.66
CA MET A 65 -6.81 3.70 -6.50
C MET A 65 -7.88 3.80 -7.61
N CYS A 66 -7.54 3.48 -8.86
CA CYS A 66 -8.52 3.41 -9.94
C CYS A 66 -9.60 2.35 -9.68
N VAL A 67 -9.21 1.15 -9.23
CA VAL A 67 -10.16 0.10 -8.85
C VAL A 67 -11.06 0.56 -7.70
N ALA A 68 -10.50 1.23 -6.69
CA ALA A 68 -11.28 1.76 -5.57
C ALA A 68 -12.31 2.80 -6.02
N LEU A 69 -11.94 3.70 -6.94
CA LEU A 69 -12.85 4.70 -7.52
C LEU A 69 -13.97 4.06 -8.34
N TRP A 70 -13.66 3.03 -9.13
CA TRP A 70 -14.68 2.29 -9.88
C TRP A 70 -15.67 1.56 -8.96
N LEU A 71 -15.18 0.93 -7.88
CA LEU A 71 -16.05 0.29 -6.89
C LEU A 71 -16.93 1.33 -6.16
N ASP A 72 -16.39 2.51 -5.85
CA ASP A 72 -17.12 3.63 -5.25
C ASP A 72 -18.30 4.05 -6.15
N GLU A 73 -18.05 4.26 -7.45
CA GLU A 73 -19.11 4.59 -8.42
C GLU A 73 -20.17 3.49 -8.53
N MET A 74 -19.76 2.23 -8.58
CA MET A 74 -20.69 1.11 -8.66
C MET A 74 -21.58 1.04 -7.41
N ILE A 75 -21.01 1.26 -6.23
CA ILE A 75 -21.76 1.32 -4.96
C ILE A 75 -22.69 2.52 -4.96
N GLU A 76 -22.22 3.73 -5.31
CA GLU A 76 -23.04 4.93 -5.37
C GLU A 76 -24.22 4.76 -6.34
N HIS A 77 -23.97 4.24 -7.55
CA HIS A 77 -25.00 3.98 -8.55
C HIS A 77 -26.01 2.95 -8.05
N ALA A 78 -25.54 1.86 -7.44
CA ALA A 78 -26.40 0.85 -6.84
C ALA A 78 -27.10 1.32 -5.56
N MET A 79 -26.69 2.41 -4.93
CA MET A 79 -27.44 3.01 -3.82
C MET A 79 -28.46 4.04 -4.31
N ALA A 80 -28.18 4.70 -5.44
CA ALA A 80 -29.06 5.70 -6.04
C ALA A 80 -30.25 5.09 -6.82
N SER A 81 -30.08 3.91 -7.43
CA SER A 81 -31.02 3.40 -8.44
C SER A 81 -32.13 2.49 -7.88
N GLY A 82 -33.16 3.01 -7.22
CA GLY A 82 -34.36 2.20 -6.87
C GLY A 82 -34.63 2.06 -5.37
N PRO A 83 -35.53 1.13 -4.97
CA PRO A 83 -35.99 1.01 -3.58
C PRO A 83 -34.85 0.69 -2.61
N ARG A 84 -34.93 1.25 -1.40
CA ARG A 84 -33.98 1.01 -0.31
C ARG A 84 -34.45 -0.19 0.52
N ASP A 85 -34.31 -1.40 -0.03
CA ASP A 85 -34.65 -2.65 0.66
C ASP A 85 -33.41 -3.46 1.08
N ILE A 86 -33.64 -4.43 1.96
CA ILE A 86 -32.58 -5.27 2.56
C ILE A 86 -31.98 -6.22 1.53
N GLU A 87 -32.78 -6.77 0.62
CA GLU A 87 -32.31 -7.71 -0.40
C GLU A 87 -31.29 -7.06 -1.34
N ARG A 88 -31.55 -5.82 -1.71
CA ARG A 88 -30.64 -5.02 -2.52
C ARG A 88 -29.36 -4.70 -1.79
N LEU A 89 -29.46 -4.31 -0.52
CA LEU A 89 -28.27 -4.09 0.31
C LEU A 89 -27.41 -5.35 0.38
N ALA A 90 -28.02 -6.52 0.49
CA ALA A 90 -27.31 -7.80 0.48
C ALA A 90 -26.55 -8.05 -0.85
N ARG A 91 -27.07 -7.60 -1.99
CA ARG A 91 -26.39 -7.70 -3.30
C ARG A 91 -25.21 -6.72 -3.45
N ILE A 92 -25.25 -5.57 -2.77
CA ILE A 92 -24.20 -4.54 -2.82
C ILE A 92 -23.07 -4.86 -1.82
N PHE A 93 -23.36 -5.63 -0.77
CA PHE A 93 -22.42 -5.96 0.29
C PHE A 93 -21.07 -6.52 -0.19
N PRO A 94 -21.02 -7.45 -1.16
CA PRO A 94 -19.75 -7.94 -1.70
C PRO A 94 -18.88 -6.85 -2.33
N ALA A 95 -19.49 -5.86 -3.01
CA ALA A 95 -18.77 -4.74 -3.58
C ALA A 95 -18.19 -3.82 -2.49
N ILE A 96 -18.95 -3.57 -1.42
CA ILE A 96 -18.49 -2.81 -0.25
C ILE A 96 -17.30 -3.52 0.41
N GLU A 97 -17.40 -4.84 0.60
CA GLU A 97 -16.28 -5.61 1.15
C GLU A 97 -15.03 -5.54 0.29
N MET A 98 -15.20 -5.67 -1.04
CA MET A 98 -14.09 -5.54 -1.98
C MET A 98 -13.47 -4.15 -1.92
N HIS A 99 -14.29 -3.10 -1.91
CA HIS A 99 -13.83 -1.71 -1.78
C HIS A 99 -13.00 -1.53 -0.51
N LEU A 100 -13.47 -2.02 0.65
CA LEU A 100 -12.73 -1.94 1.91
C LEU A 100 -11.40 -2.72 1.86
N ARG A 101 -11.34 -3.87 1.17
CA ARG A 101 -10.10 -4.64 0.99
C ARG A 101 -9.10 -3.86 0.14
N VAL A 102 -9.53 -3.31 -0.98
CA VAL A 102 -8.69 -2.51 -1.89
C VAL A 102 -8.16 -1.26 -1.18
N THR A 103 -9.01 -0.51 -0.46
CA THR A 103 -8.60 0.68 0.29
C THR A 103 -7.55 0.36 1.36
N ARG A 104 -7.66 -0.78 2.05
CA ARG A 104 -6.61 -1.24 2.97
C ARG A 104 -5.30 -1.60 2.27
N GLN A 105 -5.36 -2.12 1.04
CA GLN A 105 -4.15 -2.37 0.26
C GLN A 105 -3.49 -1.07 -0.15
N VAL A 106 -4.25 -0.07 -0.61
CA VAL A 106 -3.76 1.28 -0.92
C VAL A 106 -3.01 1.89 0.28
N ASP A 107 -3.60 1.82 1.48
CA ASP A 107 -2.97 2.32 2.71
C ASP A 107 -1.64 1.59 3.02
N ARG A 108 -1.60 0.26 2.88
CA ARG A 108 -0.37 -0.51 3.06
C ARG A 108 0.72 -0.12 2.06
N PHE A 109 0.38 0.07 0.79
CA PHE A 109 1.33 0.52 -0.22
C PHE A 109 1.84 1.94 0.07
N ALA A 110 0.96 2.85 0.49
CA ALA A 110 1.36 4.19 0.91
C ALA A 110 2.35 4.17 2.09
N GLN A 111 2.15 3.29 3.07
CA GLN A 111 3.08 3.11 4.18
C GLN A 111 4.44 2.52 3.74
N ILE A 112 4.43 1.59 2.78
CA ILE A 112 5.67 1.04 2.20
C ILE A 112 6.44 2.13 1.45
N GLU A 113 5.75 2.93 0.64
CA GLU A 113 6.35 4.06 -0.08
C GLU A 113 6.97 5.07 0.89
N LEU A 114 6.29 5.41 1.98
CA LEU A 114 6.81 6.33 3.00
C LEU A 114 8.10 5.79 3.63
N ARG A 115 8.11 4.52 4.05
CA ARG A 115 9.30 3.88 4.64
C ARG A 115 10.45 3.76 3.64
N ALA A 116 10.15 3.49 2.38
CA ALA A 116 11.16 3.43 1.31
C ALA A 116 11.83 4.80 1.11
N GLN A 117 11.06 5.89 1.17
CA GLN A 117 11.58 7.26 1.11
C GLN A 117 12.43 7.59 2.35
N GLU A 118 11.97 7.25 3.55
CA GLU A 118 12.71 7.47 4.80
C GLU A 118 14.05 6.72 4.83
N ALA A 119 14.06 5.46 4.39
CA ALA A 119 15.26 4.63 4.36
C ALA A 119 16.36 5.17 3.42
N ARG A 120 16.01 6.03 2.47
CA ARG A 120 16.93 6.66 1.53
C ARG A 120 17.40 8.04 1.95
N GLN A 121 16.76 8.65 2.94
CA GLN A 121 17.30 9.89 3.48
C GLN A 121 18.68 9.57 4.06
N PRO A 122 19.74 10.26 3.60
CA PRO A 122 21.08 10.00 4.07
C PRO A 122 21.07 10.13 5.58
N LYS A 123 21.39 9.04 6.28
CA LYS A 123 21.45 9.05 7.75
C LYS A 123 22.30 10.25 8.14
N PRO A 124 21.76 11.25 8.86
CA PRO A 124 22.57 12.38 9.27
C PRO A 124 23.80 11.82 10.00
N PRO A 125 25.01 12.33 9.70
CA PRO A 125 26.23 11.81 10.29
C PRO A 125 26.03 11.77 11.80
N SER A 126 26.09 10.57 12.37
CA SER A 126 25.86 10.39 13.80
C SER A 126 26.82 11.32 14.55
N PRO A 127 26.34 12.18 15.47
CA PRO A 127 27.19 13.05 16.27
C PRO A 127 28.27 12.31 17.08
N GLN A 128 28.17 10.97 17.17
CA GLN A 128 29.11 10.12 17.92
C GLN A 128 30.49 9.94 17.28
N ALA A 129 30.75 10.46 16.07
CA ALA A 129 32.11 10.48 15.52
C ALA A 129 33.00 11.62 16.09
N ALA A 130 32.46 12.49 16.95
CA ALA A 130 33.21 13.52 17.65
C ALA A 130 33.23 13.28 19.17
N VAL A 131 33.46 12.04 19.60
CA VAL A 131 34.07 11.86 20.93
C VAL A 131 35.55 12.20 20.73
N PRO A 132 36.04 13.37 21.18
CA PRO A 132 37.48 13.59 21.24
C PRO A 132 38.05 12.44 22.06
N CYS A 133 39.02 11.73 21.49
CA CYS A 133 39.89 10.83 22.23
C CYS A 133 40.44 11.64 23.40
N LEU A 134 39.84 11.54 24.58
CA LEU A 134 40.45 11.97 25.82
C LEU A 134 41.60 10.98 26.01
N GLU A 135 42.78 11.35 25.50
CA GLU A 135 44.04 10.77 25.89
C GLU A 135 44.06 10.76 27.42
N HIS A 136 43.82 9.60 28.02
CA HIS A 136 44.15 9.36 29.41
C HIS A 136 45.67 9.41 29.48
N SER A 137 46.17 10.63 29.73
CA SER A 137 47.52 10.88 30.20
C SER A 137 47.66 10.17 31.54
N VAL A 138 48.17 8.94 31.51
CA VAL A 138 48.60 8.19 32.69
C VAL A 138 49.84 8.92 33.21
N GLN A 139 49.61 9.93 34.03
CA GLN A 139 50.64 10.59 34.80
C GLN A 139 51.11 9.59 35.86
N GLY A 140 52.25 8.94 35.60
CA GLY A 140 52.99 8.21 36.61
C GLY A 140 53.52 9.18 37.66
N ASP A 141 53.27 8.87 38.93
CA ASP A 141 53.93 9.45 40.10
C ASP A 141 53.95 8.33 41.15
N ILE A 142 55.01 7.52 41.18
CA ILE A 142 56.19 7.66 42.05
C ILE A 142 55.81 7.88 43.52
N GLY A 143 55.95 6.82 44.30
CA GLY A 143 55.90 6.86 45.76
C GLY A 143 56.67 5.68 46.33
N GLN A 144 58.00 5.75 46.21
CA GLN A 144 58.92 5.00 47.06
C GLN A 144 58.76 5.53 48.50
N SER A 145 58.52 4.67 49.47
CA SER A 145 58.84 4.96 50.87
C SER A 145 59.48 3.73 51.48
N GLU A 146 60.75 3.92 51.77
CA GLU A 146 61.75 2.98 52.22
C GLU A 146 61.47 2.45 53.62
N ASP A 147 62.04 1.27 53.87
CA ASP A 147 62.29 0.68 55.17
C ASP A 147 62.93 1.69 56.14
N SER A 148 62.51 1.67 57.41
CA SER A 148 63.39 2.10 58.49
C SER A 148 63.06 1.34 59.78
N GLU A 149 63.99 0.47 60.16
CA GLU A 149 64.11 -0.25 61.43
C GLU A 149 64.09 0.67 62.65
N SER A 150 63.46 0.22 63.75
CA SER A 150 64.03 0.15 65.11
C SER A 150 63.12 -0.61 66.06
#